data_AF-A0A9E2Q1W7-F1
#
_entry.id   AF-A0A9E2Q1W7-F1
#
_cell.length_a   1.000
_cell.length_b   1.000
_cell.length_c   1.000
_cell.angle_alpha   90.00
_cell.angle_beta   90.00
_cell.angle_gamma   90.00
#
_symmetry.space_group_name_H-M   'P 1'
#
loop_
_entity.id
_entity.type
_entity.pdbx_description
1 polymer ?
#
loop_
_entity_poly.entity_id
_entity_poly.type
_entity_poly.pdbx_seq_one_letter_code
_entity_poly.pdbx_strand_id
1 'polypeptide(L)'
;MVHFLAEEPQEEPMAYRETDATRRAAAARRTGLELAAAEIIATEGFRAATVKAVTTRAASSAGLLYRYFDSRENLLAAVFSTLAARELAAVRTAVDAAAPHGAAAQLVALVDTFTRRALAARRTAWALLVEPVDAGIDVERLEYRRAYARLVADVVAAAVARGELPEQDAALAGAGVVGLIGEALTGPLSPLEQDPPVQTTCDGLARLVLGAVGASRPDQPHHRQLHHREGVS
;
A
#
# COMPACT_ATOMS: atom_id res chain seq x y z
N MET A 1 2.43 10.99 83.52
CA MET A 1 1.89 12.06 82.66
C MET A 1 2.60 11.96 81.33
N VAL A 2 2.04 11.19 80.39
CA VAL A 2 2.60 10.96 79.06
C VAL A 2 1.44 11.22 78.09
N HIS A 3 1.56 12.29 77.30
CA HIS A 3 0.58 12.69 76.31
C HIS A 3 0.65 11.75 75.10
N PHE A 4 -0.44 11.03 74.84
CA PHE A 4 -0.67 10.26 73.61
C PHE A 4 -1.39 11.19 72.63
N LEU A 5 -0.67 11.71 71.63
CA LEU A 5 -1.27 12.41 70.51
C LEU A 5 -1.61 11.37 69.44
N ALA A 6 -2.90 11.26 69.12
CA ALA A 6 -3.40 10.43 68.03
C ALA A 6 -2.99 11.07 66.69
N GLU A 7 -2.27 10.32 65.86
CA GLU A 7 -2.02 10.68 64.46
C GLU A 7 -3.28 10.37 63.65
N GLU A 8 -3.87 11.39 63.02
CA GLU A 8 -4.92 11.20 62.02
C GLU A 8 -4.31 10.63 60.73
N PRO A 9 -4.96 9.64 60.08
CA PRO A 9 -4.48 9.13 58.81
C PRO A 9 -4.71 10.21 57.74
N GLN A 10 -3.61 10.75 57.21
CA GLN A 10 -3.61 11.60 56.02
C GLN A 10 -4.05 10.76 54.81
N GLU A 11 -5.24 11.00 54.27
CA GLU A 11 -5.61 10.50 52.96
C GLU A 11 -4.69 11.15 51.91
N GLU A 12 -3.74 10.38 51.39
CA GLU A 12 -2.99 10.77 50.20
C GLU A 12 -3.97 11.00 49.03
N PRO A 13 -3.90 12.15 48.33
CA PRO A 13 -4.78 12.41 47.21
C PRO A 13 -4.46 11.41 46.09
N MET A 14 -5.44 10.60 45.74
CA MET A 14 -5.40 9.68 44.61
C MET A 14 -5.09 10.48 43.32
N ALA A 15 -3.82 10.47 42.90
CA ALA A 15 -3.39 11.02 41.61
C ALA A 15 -4.04 10.19 40.49
N TYR A 16 -5.17 10.69 40.00
CA TYR A 16 -6.01 10.07 39.00
C TYR A 16 -5.29 9.93 37.66
N ARG A 17 -5.17 8.67 37.18
CA ARG A 17 -5.13 8.11 35.80
C ARG A 17 -5.22 9.07 34.59
N GLU A 18 -4.44 10.14 34.55
CA GLU A 18 -4.34 11.02 33.38
C GLU A 18 -3.52 10.38 32.23
N THR A 19 -2.93 9.20 32.45
CA THR A 19 -1.81 8.68 31.67
C THR A 19 -2.16 7.77 30.49
N ASP A 20 -3.20 6.93 30.52
CA ASP A 20 -3.52 6.02 29.39
C ASP A 20 -4.90 6.22 28.76
N ALA A 21 -5.89 6.62 29.56
CA ALA A 21 -7.25 6.88 29.07
C ALA A 21 -7.26 8.13 28.17
N THR A 22 -6.55 9.19 28.59
CA THR A 22 -6.39 10.43 27.82
C THR A 22 -5.64 10.19 26.52
N ARG A 23 -4.54 9.41 26.54
CA ARG A 23 -3.81 9.03 25.32
C ARG A 23 -4.66 8.22 24.35
N ARG A 24 -5.40 7.22 24.85
CA ARG A 24 -6.33 6.43 24.02
C ARG A 24 -7.44 7.27 23.41
N ALA A 25 -8.02 8.18 24.19
CA ALA A 25 -9.04 9.11 23.68
C ALA A 25 -8.48 10.08 22.63
N ALA A 26 -7.25 10.57 22.80
CA ALA A 26 -6.57 11.40 21.81
C ALA A 26 -6.26 10.62 20.52
N ALA A 27 -5.73 9.40 20.64
CA ALA A 27 -5.49 8.52 19.49
C ALA A 27 -6.80 8.21 18.74
N ALA A 28 -7.88 7.87 19.45
CA ALA A 28 -9.17 7.60 18.83
C ALA A 28 -9.73 8.82 18.06
N ARG A 29 -9.56 10.03 18.58
CA ARG A 29 -9.96 11.27 17.88
C ARG A 29 -9.12 11.53 16.63
N ARG A 30 -7.80 11.31 16.71
CA ARG A 30 -6.90 11.42 15.56
C ARG A 30 -7.30 10.41 14.48
N THR A 31 -7.47 9.14 14.85
CA THR A 31 -7.91 8.08 13.94
C THR A 31 -9.29 8.36 13.35
N GLY A 32 -10.21 8.97 14.11
CA GLY A 32 -11.53 9.36 13.60
C GLY A 32 -11.45 10.37 12.45
N LEU A 33 -10.53 11.34 12.54
CA LEU A 33 -10.27 12.29 11.45
C LEU A 33 -9.64 11.62 10.22
N GLU A 34 -8.69 10.71 10.43
CA GLU A 34 -8.06 9.94 9.35
C GLU A 34 -9.05 9.03 8.62
N LEU A 35 -9.92 8.33 9.36
CA LEU A 35 -10.97 7.48 8.78
C LEU A 35 -11.98 8.30 7.98
N ALA A 36 -12.43 9.43 8.52
CA ALA A 36 -13.34 10.33 7.79
C ALA A 36 -12.71 10.84 6.49
N ALA A 37 -11.44 11.24 6.52
CA ALA A 37 -10.72 11.65 5.31
C ALA A 37 -10.52 10.49 4.32
N ALA A 38 -10.16 9.29 4.80
CA ALA A 38 -10.00 8.10 3.98
C ALA A 38 -11.29 7.71 3.26
N GLU A 39 -12.43 7.80 3.95
CA GLU A 39 -13.75 7.52 3.36
C GLU A 39 -14.11 8.52 2.25
N ILE A 40 -13.82 9.81 2.43
CA ILE A 40 -14.03 10.84 1.39
C ILE A 40 -13.10 10.59 0.20
N ILE A 41 -11.82 10.27 0.45
CA ILE A 41 -10.86 9.96 -0.63
C ILE A 41 -11.33 8.74 -1.43
N ALA A 42 -11.84 7.71 -0.76
CA ALA A 42 -12.30 6.49 -1.39
C ALA A 42 -13.52 6.70 -2.30
N THR A 43 -14.33 7.74 -2.09
CA THR A 43 -15.53 8.03 -2.90
C THR A 43 -15.33 9.18 -3.88
N GLU A 44 -14.60 10.22 -3.49
CA GLU A 44 -14.57 11.51 -4.20
C GLU A 44 -13.15 12.02 -4.50
N GLY A 45 -12.11 11.38 -3.97
CA GLY A 45 -10.71 11.76 -4.18
C GLY A 45 -10.16 12.78 -3.18
N PHE A 46 -8.88 13.13 -3.32
CA PHE A 46 -8.15 14.00 -2.37
C PHE A 46 -8.68 15.42 -2.35
N ARG A 47 -9.08 15.96 -3.51
CA ARG A 47 -9.64 17.32 -3.58
C ARG A 47 -10.92 17.49 -2.76
N ALA A 48 -11.75 16.46 -2.66
CA ALA A 48 -13.01 16.50 -1.92
C ALA A 48 -12.81 16.48 -0.40
N ALA A 49 -11.69 15.95 0.10
CA ALA A 49 -11.34 15.87 1.51
C ALA A 49 -10.92 17.23 2.08
N THR A 50 -11.81 18.22 2.03
CA THR A 50 -11.64 19.55 2.62
C THR A 50 -11.73 19.49 4.15
N VAL A 51 -11.16 20.46 4.86
CA VAL A 51 -11.29 20.56 6.33
C VAL A 51 -12.75 20.47 6.76
N LYS A 52 -13.64 21.23 6.11
CA LYS A 52 -15.08 21.21 6.39
C LYS A 52 -15.69 19.83 6.19
N ALA A 53 -15.38 19.16 5.07
CA ALA A 53 -15.93 17.83 4.76
C ALA A 53 -15.47 16.79 5.80
N VAL A 54 -14.16 16.78 6.11
CA VAL A 54 -13.57 15.87 7.10
C VAL A 54 -14.17 16.10 8.48
N THR A 55 -14.21 17.35 8.96
CA THR A 55 -14.72 17.64 10.31
C THR A 55 -16.21 17.35 10.43
N THR A 56 -16.99 17.60 9.38
CA THR A 56 -18.42 17.25 9.33
C THR A 56 -18.58 15.74 9.44
N ARG A 57 -17.83 14.97 8.64
CA ARG A 57 -17.91 13.50 8.63
C ARG A 57 -17.43 12.86 9.93
N ALA A 58 -16.39 13.42 10.54
CA ALA A 58 -15.83 12.96 11.81
C ALA A 58 -16.63 13.43 13.04
N ALA A 59 -17.73 14.18 12.87
CA ALA A 59 -18.45 14.86 13.96
C ALA A 59 -17.50 15.66 14.87
N SER A 60 -16.59 16.42 14.26
CA SER A 60 -15.46 17.11 14.87
C SER A 60 -15.45 18.61 14.51
N SER A 61 -14.41 19.33 14.91
CA SER A 61 -14.22 20.75 14.61
C SER A 61 -12.88 21.03 13.93
N ALA A 62 -12.78 22.14 13.20
CA ALA A 62 -11.51 22.57 12.59
C ALA A 62 -10.41 22.75 13.64
N GLY A 63 -10.74 23.33 14.80
CA GLY A 63 -9.78 23.49 15.90
C GLY A 63 -9.26 22.17 16.46
N LEU A 64 -10.08 21.11 16.49
CA LEU A 64 -9.64 19.79 16.90
C LEU A 64 -8.78 19.10 15.82
N LEU A 65 -9.08 19.32 14.53
CA LEU A 65 -8.24 18.84 13.43
C LEU A 65 -6.84 19.47 13.51
N TYR A 66 -6.76 20.80 13.62
CA TYR A 66 -5.48 21.51 13.70
C TYR A 66 -4.70 21.26 14.99
N ARG A 67 -5.33 20.67 16.01
CA ARG A 67 -4.63 20.16 17.20
C ARG A 67 -3.79 18.91 16.88
N TYR A 68 -4.19 18.10 15.91
CA TYR A 68 -3.52 16.83 15.57
C TYR A 68 -2.69 16.90 14.29
N PHE A 69 -3.00 17.83 13.39
CA PHE A 69 -2.35 17.98 12.10
C PHE A 69 -2.07 19.45 11.84
N ASP A 70 -0.82 19.81 11.53
CA ASP A 70 -0.44 21.21 11.29
C ASP A 70 -1.15 21.82 10.08
N SER A 71 -1.57 20.97 9.14
CA SER A 71 -2.29 21.35 7.93
C SER A 71 -3.25 20.25 7.49
N ARG A 72 -4.16 20.59 6.57
CA ARG A 72 -4.98 19.60 5.87
C ARG A 72 -4.09 18.63 5.10
N GLU A 73 -3.03 19.12 4.49
CA GLU A 73 -2.10 18.36 3.67
C GLU A 73 -1.35 17.32 4.51
N ASN A 74 -0.98 17.65 5.76
CA ASN A 74 -0.37 16.70 6.70
C ASN A 74 -1.35 15.58 7.10
N LEU A 75 -2.64 15.90 7.27
CA LEU A 75 -3.68 14.87 7.46
C LEU A 75 -3.78 13.96 6.22
N LEU A 76 -3.86 14.54 5.02
CA LEU A 76 -4.01 13.77 3.78
C LEU A 76 -2.79 12.90 3.48
N ALA A 77 -1.57 13.37 3.77
CA ALA A 77 -0.35 12.57 3.69
C ALA A 77 -0.36 11.39 4.67
N ALA A 78 -0.78 11.60 5.92
CA ALA A 78 -0.91 10.52 6.91
C ALA A 78 -1.95 9.46 6.48
N VAL A 79 -3.06 9.91 5.88
CA VAL A 79 -4.08 9.02 5.33
C VAL A 79 -3.57 8.25 4.12
N PHE A 80 -2.86 8.93 3.19
CA PHE A 80 -2.19 8.26 2.07
C PHE A 80 -1.29 7.15 2.58
N SER A 81 -0.39 7.47 3.52
CA SER A 81 0.58 6.52 4.08
C SER A 81 -0.11 5.30 4.70
N THR A 82 -1.22 5.52 5.40
CA THR A 82 -2.04 4.45 6.00
C THR A 82 -2.70 3.56 4.95
N LEU A 83 -3.29 4.14 3.90
CA LEU A 83 -3.91 3.39 2.81
C LEU A 83 -2.85 2.59 2.03
N ALA A 84 -1.74 3.24 1.68
CA ALA A 84 -0.58 2.66 1.02
C ALA A 84 0.00 1.46 1.79
N ALA A 85 0.17 1.60 3.11
CA ALA A 85 0.69 0.53 3.97
C ALA A 85 -0.24 -0.69 4.00
N ARG A 86 -1.57 -0.48 4.01
CA ARG A 86 -2.55 -1.58 3.96
C ARG A 86 -2.48 -2.33 2.64
N GLU A 87 -2.39 -1.62 1.51
CA GLU A 87 -2.26 -2.25 0.19
C GLU A 87 -0.96 -3.06 0.08
N LEU A 88 0.17 -2.48 0.51
CA LEU A 88 1.46 -3.17 0.50
C LEU A 88 1.46 -4.42 1.39
N ALA A 89 0.84 -4.35 2.58
CA ALA A 89 0.75 -5.50 3.49
C ALA A 89 -0.07 -6.66 2.91
N ALA A 90 -1.17 -6.34 2.21
CA ALA A 90 -1.99 -7.35 1.54
C ALA A 90 -1.19 -8.06 0.42
N VAL A 91 -0.47 -7.28 -0.40
CA VAL A 91 0.37 -7.82 -1.47
C VAL A 91 1.53 -8.64 -0.91
N ARG A 92 2.21 -8.17 0.13
CA ARG A 92 3.31 -8.89 0.78
C ARG A 92 2.84 -10.24 1.30
N THR A 93 1.70 -10.30 2.00
CA THR A 93 1.11 -11.56 2.46
C THR A 93 0.90 -12.56 1.32
N ALA A 94 0.40 -12.10 0.16
CA ALA A 94 0.19 -12.96 -1.00
C ALA A 94 1.52 -13.44 -1.62
N VAL A 95 2.51 -12.56 -1.72
CA VAL A 95 3.86 -12.89 -2.21
C VAL A 95 4.54 -13.92 -1.31
N ASP A 96 4.45 -13.75 0.00
CA ASP A 96 5.06 -14.66 0.97
C ASP A 96 4.39 -16.04 0.94
N ALA A 97 3.06 -16.09 0.83
CA ALA A 97 2.31 -17.33 0.69
C ALA A 97 2.64 -18.10 -0.60
N ALA A 98 3.02 -17.39 -1.66
CA ALA A 98 3.41 -17.97 -2.93
C ALA A 98 4.88 -18.43 -2.99
N ALA A 99 5.72 -18.07 -2.01
CA ALA A 99 7.14 -18.38 -2.00
C ALA A 99 7.49 -19.87 -2.20
N PRO A 100 6.76 -20.85 -1.64
CA PRO A 100 7.03 -22.28 -1.88
C PRO A 100 6.88 -22.72 -3.35
N HIS A 101 6.23 -21.91 -4.19
CA HIS A 101 5.95 -22.21 -5.60
C HIS A 101 6.89 -21.47 -6.56
N GLY A 102 7.94 -20.82 -6.04
CA GLY A 102 8.98 -20.15 -6.82
C GLY A 102 8.66 -18.72 -7.23
N ALA A 103 9.65 -18.02 -7.80
CA ALA A 103 9.57 -16.58 -8.07
C ALA A 103 8.46 -16.20 -9.05
N ALA A 104 8.19 -17.03 -10.06
CA ALA A 104 7.10 -16.79 -11.01
C ALA A 104 5.74 -16.75 -10.30
N ALA A 105 5.49 -17.66 -9.35
CA ALA A 105 4.26 -17.67 -8.57
C ALA A 105 4.16 -16.45 -7.64
N GLN A 106 5.27 -16.03 -7.03
CA GLN A 106 5.32 -14.80 -6.22
C GLN A 106 4.97 -13.56 -7.02
N LEU A 107 5.54 -13.40 -8.22
CA LEU A 107 5.25 -12.26 -9.10
C LEU A 107 3.80 -12.28 -9.60
N VAL A 108 3.26 -13.46 -9.92
CA VAL A 108 1.84 -13.61 -10.26
C VAL A 108 0.94 -13.22 -9.08
N ALA A 109 1.25 -13.68 -7.86
CA ALA A 109 0.50 -13.35 -6.65
C ALA A 109 0.52 -11.84 -6.36
N LEU A 110 1.67 -11.18 -6.58
CA LEU A 110 1.80 -9.73 -6.47
C LEU A 110 0.87 -9.01 -7.44
N VAL A 111 0.94 -9.36 -8.73
CA VAL A 111 0.17 -8.71 -9.79
C VAL A 111 -1.32 -8.94 -9.59
N ASP A 112 -1.74 -10.18 -9.33
CA ASP A 112 -3.14 -10.55 -9.16
C ASP A 112 -3.74 -9.85 -7.94
N THR A 113 -3.07 -9.90 -6.78
CA THR A 113 -3.54 -9.25 -5.56
C THR A 113 -3.63 -7.75 -5.72
N PHE A 114 -2.60 -7.10 -6.27
CA PHE A 114 -2.60 -5.67 -6.49
C PHE A 114 -3.72 -5.25 -7.46
N THR A 115 -3.79 -5.91 -8.62
CA THR A 115 -4.72 -5.55 -9.69
C THR A 115 -6.18 -5.74 -9.26
N ARG A 116 -6.52 -6.88 -8.63
CA ARG A 116 -7.89 -7.12 -8.16
C ARG A 116 -8.33 -6.11 -7.12
N ARG A 117 -7.45 -5.78 -6.16
CA ARG A 117 -7.75 -4.78 -5.12
C ARG A 117 -7.90 -3.39 -5.72
N ALA A 118 -7.01 -3.02 -6.64
CA ALA A 118 -7.08 -1.75 -7.33
C ALA A 118 -8.37 -1.59 -8.15
N LEU A 119 -8.77 -2.64 -8.88
CA LEU A 119 -10.02 -2.65 -9.65
C LEU A 119 -11.27 -2.77 -8.77
N ALA A 120 -11.19 -3.39 -7.60
CA ALA A 120 -12.30 -3.40 -6.63
C ALA A 120 -12.50 -2.04 -5.93
N ALA A 121 -11.44 -1.24 -5.81
CA ALA A 121 -11.43 0.07 -5.19
C ALA A 121 -10.90 1.15 -6.14
N ARG A 122 -11.44 1.20 -7.39
CA ARG A 122 -10.91 2.04 -8.50
C ARG A 122 -10.63 3.48 -8.10
N ARG A 123 -11.55 4.11 -7.36
CA ARG A 123 -11.43 5.50 -6.94
C ARG A 123 -10.27 5.72 -5.97
N THR A 124 -10.12 4.85 -4.98
CA THR A 124 -8.96 4.84 -4.06
C THR A 124 -7.67 4.57 -4.82
N ALA A 125 -7.65 3.58 -5.71
CA ALA A 125 -6.47 3.22 -6.48
C ALA A 125 -6.03 4.37 -7.41
N TRP A 126 -6.97 5.02 -8.10
CA TRP A 126 -6.68 6.22 -8.88
C TRP A 126 -6.13 7.36 -8.00
N ALA A 127 -6.71 7.57 -6.82
CA ALA A 127 -6.22 8.58 -5.88
C ALA A 127 -4.76 8.32 -5.47
N LEU A 128 -4.42 7.07 -5.19
CA LEU A 128 -3.06 6.69 -4.78
C LEU A 128 -2.06 6.75 -5.94
N LEU A 129 -2.46 6.37 -7.15
CA LEU A 129 -1.54 6.19 -8.29
C LEU A 129 -1.41 7.40 -9.21
N VAL A 130 -2.52 8.10 -9.51
CA VAL A 130 -2.59 9.02 -10.66
C VAL A 130 -3.09 10.41 -10.30
N GLU A 131 -4.02 10.54 -9.36
CA GLU A 131 -4.67 11.83 -9.05
C GLU A 131 -3.63 12.93 -8.77
N PRO A 132 -3.74 14.13 -9.38
CA PRO A 132 -2.88 15.24 -9.02
C PRO A 132 -3.08 15.61 -7.53
N VAL A 133 -2.00 15.65 -6.77
CA VAL A 133 -2.00 15.92 -5.33
C VAL A 133 -0.93 16.95 -4.97
N ASP A 134 -0.98 17.46 -3.75
CA ASP A 134 0.03 18.38 -3.23
C ASP A 134 1.38 17.68 -3.02
N ALA A 135 2.47 18.46 -3.05
CA ALA A 135 3.84 17.93 -3.02
C ALA A 135 4.14 17.00 -1.83
N GLY A 136 3.55 17.27 -0.65
CA GLY A 136 3.71 16.41 0.53
C GLY A 136 3.13 15.00 0.34
N ILE A 137 2.02 14.89 -0.41
CA ILE A 137 1.38 13.59 -0.71
C ILE A 137 2.16 12.88 -1.83
N ASP A 138 2.71 13.62 -2.79
CA ASP A 138 3.56 13.04 -3.83
C ASP A 138 4.85 12.41 -3.28
N VAL A 139 5.40 12.93 -2.17
CA VAL A 139 6.49 12.28 -1.44
C VAL A 139 6.06 10.90 -0.93
N GLU A 140 4.88 10.80 -0.30
CA GLU A 140 4.33 9.52 0.17
C GLU A 140 4.06 8.56 -1.00
N ARG A 141 3.58 9.08 -2.15
CA ARG A 141 3.40 8.28 -3.38
C ARG A 141 4.72 7.73 -3.91
N LEU A 142 5.80 8.50 -3.84
CA LEU A 142 7.12 8.02 -4.24
C LEU A 142 7.62 6.92 -3.30
N GLU A 143 7.44 7.08 -1.98
CA GLU A 143 7.80 6.03 -1.01
C GLU A 143 6.97 4.76 -1.17
N TYR A 144 5.67 4.90 -1.47
CA TYR A 144 4.80 3.78 -1.81
C TYR A 144 5.33 2.99 -3.02
N ARG A 145 5.66 3.69 -4.12
CA ARG A 145 6.24 3.04 -5.32
C ARG A 145 7.57 2.37 -5.02
N ARG A 146 8.44 3.02 -4.23
CA ARG A 146 9.73 2.45 -3.79
C ARG A 146 9.54 1.20 -2.93
N ALA A 147 8.54 1.17 -2.06
CA ALA A 147 8.27 0.02 -1.20
C ALA A 147 7.81 -1.22 -2.00
N TYR A 148 6.98 -1.03 -3.02
CA TYR A 148 6.65 -2.09 -3.98
C TYR A 148 7.87 -2.53 -4.80
N ALA A 149 8.68 -1.57 -5.26
CA ALA A 149 9.86 -1.88 -6.06
C ALA A 149 10.87 -2.71 -5.26
N ARG A 150 11.06 -2.40 -3.97
CA ARG A 150 11.86 -3.21 -3.04
C ARG A 150 11.31 -4.63 -2.88
N LEU A 151 9.99 -4.79 -2.68
CA LEU A 151 9.37 -6.11 -2.58
C LEU A 151 9.63 -6.96 -3.84
N VAL A 152 9.51 -6.37 -5.03
CA VAL A 152 9.81 -7.08 -6.29
C VAL A 152 11.30 -7.38 -6.40
N ALA A 153 12.17 -6.42 -6.07
CA ALA A 153 13.62 -6.59 -6.10
C ALA A 153 14.07 -7.75 -5.18
N ASP A 154 13.49 -7.87 -3.99
CA ASP A 154 13.79 -8.96 -3.05
C ASP A 154 13.45 -10.34 -3.68
N VAL A 155 12.30 -10.45 -4.35
CA VAL A 155 11.89 -11.66 -5.07
C VAL A 155 12.87 -11.97 -6.21
N VAL A 156 13.20 -10.97 -7.04
CA VAL A 156 14.11 -11.14 -8.18
C VAL A 156 15.51 -11.53 -7.73
N ALA A 157 16.08 -10.85 -6.73
CA ALA A 157 17.41 -11.15 -6.20
C ALA A 157 17.50 -12.59 -5.67
N ALA A 158 16.49 -13.01 -4.91
CA ALA A 158 16.43 -14.38 -4.38
C ALA A 158 16.29 -15.42 -5.51
N ALA A 159 15.53 -15.12 -6.55
CA ALA A 159 15.34 -16.00 -7.70
C ALA A 159 16.60 -16.14 -8.56
N VAL A 160 17.34 -15.04 -8.78
CA VAL A 160 18.64 -15.05 -9.46
C VAL A 160 19.64 -15.90 -8.68
N ALA A 161 19.70 -15.74 -7.35
CA ALA A 161 20.58 -16.54 -6.50
C ALA A 161 20.26 -18.05 -6.55
N ARG A 162 19.00 -18.43 -6.82
CA ARG A 162 18.56 -19.83 -6.98
C ARG A 162 18.64 -20.33 -8.43
N GLY A 163 19.00 -19.49 -9.39
CA GLY A 163 19.01 -19.82 -10.82
C GLY A 163 17.61 -19.98 -11.44
N GLU A 164 16.56 -19.47 -10.79
CA GLU A 164 15.18 -19.46 -11.32
C GLU A 164 14.97 -18.37 -12.37
N LEU A 165 15.72 -17.27 -12.25
CA LEU A 165 15.72 -16.15 -13.19
C LEU A 165 17.13 -15.92 -13.75
N PRO A 166 17.25 -15.37 -14.97
CA PRO A 166 18.54 -14.97 -15.53
C PRO A 166 19.19 -13.86 -14.67
N GLU A 167 20.53 -13.80 -14.69
CA GLU A 167 21.30 -12.75 -14.03
C GLU A 167 20.86 -11.35 -14.51
N GLN A 168 20.49 -10.48 -13.58
CA GLN A 168 19.97 -9.14 -13.85
C GLN A 168 20.05 -8.25 -12.59
N ASP A 169 19.98 -6.93 -12.78
CA ASP A 169 19.87 -5.97 -11.68
C ASP A 169 18.46 -6.03 -11.06
N ALA A 170 18.38 -6.54 -9.83
CA ALA A 170 17.13 -6.71 -9.11
C ALA A 170 16.43 -5.38 -8.78
N ALA A 171 17.19 -4.31 -8.52
CA ALA A 171 16.62 -3.00 -8.23
C ALA A 171 16.00 -2.37 -9.49
N LEU A 172 16.70 -2.51 -10.62
CA LEU A 172 16.18 -2.07 -11.92
C LEU A 172 14.93 -2.87 -12.32
N ALA A 173 14.97 -4.21 -12.16
CA ALA A 173 13.83 -5.07 -12.42
C ALA A 173 12.62 -4.70 -11.53
N GLY A 174 12.85 -4.47 -10.23
CA GLY A 174 11.81 -4.05 -9.29
C GLY A 174 11.17 -2.70 -9.67
N ALA A 175 11.98 -1.71 -10.01
CA ALA A 175 11.49 -0.41 -10.47
C ALA A 175 10.72 -0.54 -11.80
N GLY A 176 11.23 -1.33 -12.75
CA GLY A 176 10.61 -1.56 -14.05
C GLY A 176 9.26 -2.25 -13.96
N VAL A 177 9.14 -3.29 -13.13
CA VAL A 177 7.86 -3.99 -12.89
C VAL A 177 6.83 -3.06 -12.26
N VAL A 178 7.21 -2.26 -11.27
CA VAL A 178 6.30 -1.29 -10.65
C VAL A 178 5.87 -0.20 -11.63
N GLY A 179 6.80 0.30 -12.44
CA GLY A 179 6.48 1.26 -13.51
C GLY A 179 5.50 0.69 -14.53
N LEU A 180 5.74 -0.55 -14.97
CA LEU A 180 4.87 -1.28 -15.90
C LEU A 180 3.45 -1.43 -15.34
N ILE A 181 3.32 -1.94 -14.11
CA ILE A 181 2.00 -2.15 -13.48
C ILE A 181 1.28 -0.81 -13.28
N GLY A 182 2.00 0.21 -12.78
CA GLY A 182 1.44 1.53 -12.53
C GLY A 182 0.88 2.17 -13.80
N GLU A 183 1.67 2.20 -14.88
CA GLU A 183 1.26 2.80 -16.14
C GLU A 183 0.13 2.00 -16.82
N ALA A 184 0.26 0.67 -16.86
CA ALA A 184 -0.73 -0.20 -17.50
C ALA A 184 -2.12 -0.13 -16.83
N LEU A 185 -2.19 0.30 -15.57
CA LEU A 185 -3.44 0.46 -14.84
C LEU A 185 -4.00 1.89 -14.90
N THR A 186 -3.30 2.87 -15.49
CA THR A 186 -3.81 4.24 -15.63
C THR A 186 -5.15 4.26 -16.37
N GLY A 187 -5.24 3.70 -17.58
CA GLY A 187 -6.52 3.59 -18.33
C GLY A 187 -7.60 2.82 -17.55
N PRO A 188 -7.35 1.55 -17.19
CA PRO A 188 -8.24 0.70 -16.37
C PRO A 188 -8.82 1.35 -15.11
N LEU A 189 -8.07 2.22 -14.43
CA LEU A 189 -8.49 2.91 -13.21
C LEU A 189 -9.13 4.27 -13.46
N SER A 190 -9.01 4.82 -14.66
CA SER A 190 -9.54 6.13 -15.02
C SER A 190 -11.03 6.23 -14.78
N PRO A 191 -11.55 7.27 -14.10
CA PRO A 191 -12.99 7.45 -13.92
C PRO A 191 -13.74 7.72 -15.24
N LEU A 192 -13.02 7.94 -16.34
CA LEU A 192 -13.57 8.21 -17.67
C LEU A 192 -13.75 6.93 -18.51
N GLU A 193 -13.21 5.79 -18.06
CA GLU A 193 -13.23 4.53 -18.80
C GLU A 193 -14.18 3.50 -18.17
N GLN A 194 -14.73 2.63 -19.02
CA GLN A 194 -15.56 1.50 -18.59
C GLN A 194 -14.78 0.51 -17.73
N ASP A 195 -15.48 -0.30 -16.94
CA ASP A 195 -14.86 -1.36 -16.14
C ASP A 195 -14.13 -2.36 -17.03
N PRO A 196 -12.79 -2.51 -16.87
CA PRO A 196 -12.04 -3.49 -17.63
C PRO A 196 -12.37 -4.91 -17.10
N PRO A 197 -12.31 -5.96 -17.94
CA PRO A 197 -12.49 -7.32 -17.47
C PRO A 197 -11.35 -7.72 -16.52
N VAL A 198 -11.63 -7.77 -15.21
CA VAL A 198 -10.64 -7.98 -14.14
C VAL A 198 -9.70 -9.15 -14.44
N GLN A 199 -10.25 -10.30 -14.83
CA GLN A 199 -9.47 -11.49 -15.10
C GLN A 199 -8.50 -11.29 -16.28
N THR A 200 -8.99 -10.74 -17.38
CA THR A 200 -8.17 -10.45 -18.57
C THR A 200 -7.06 -9.46 -18.25
N THR A 201 -7.32 -8.45 -17.42
CA THR A 201 -6.32 -7.47 -16.98
C THR A 201 -5.25 -8.13 -16.11
N CYS A 202 -5.63 -8.94 -15.12
CA CYS A 202 -4.69 -9.69 -14.28
C CYS A 202 -3.82 -10.63 -15.13
N ASP A 203 -4.44 -11.39 -16.05
CA ASP A 203 -3.74 -12.33 -16.91
C ASP A 203 -2.77 -11.64 -17.87
N GLY A 204 -3.15 -10.49 -18.42
CA GLY A 204 -2.31 -9.68 -19.30
C GLY A 204 -1.11 -9.11 -18.56
N LEU A 205 -1.34 -8.47 -17.41
CA LEU A 205 -0.29 -7.89 -16.57
C LEU A 205 0.70 -8.94 -16.09
N ALA A 206 0.22 -10.11 -15.64
CA ALA A 206 1.11 -11.17 -15.19
C ALA A 206 1.97 -11.74 -16.33
N ARG A 207 1.47 -11.78 -17.57
CA ARG A 207 2.31 -12.14 -18.74
C ARG A 207 3.40 -11.11 -18.99
N LEU A 208 3.05 -9.82 -18.94
CA LEU A 208 3.99 -8.73 -19.15
C LEU A 208 5.08 -8.70 -18.08
N VAL A 209 4.70 -8.83 -16.80
CA VAL A 209 5.64 -8.83 -15.66
C VAL A 209 6.59 -10.02 -15.72
N LEU A 210 6.08 -11.23 -15.99
CA LEU A 210 6.94 -12.41 -16.13
C LEU A 210 7.91 -12.27 -17.30
N GLY A 211 7.43 -11.78 -18.45
CA GLY A 211 8.27 -11.50 -19.61
C GLY A 211 9.36 -10.46 -19.31
N ALA A 212 9.04 -9.42 -18.54
CA ALA A 212 9.97 -8.34 -18.20
C ALA A 212 11.17 -8.79 -17.36
N VAL A 213 11.02 -9.84 -16.54
CA VAL A 213 12.09 -10.37 -15.69
C VAL A 213 12.73 -11.65 -16.25
N GLY A 214 12.34 -12.07 -17.46
CA GLY A 214 12.79 -13.30 -18.08
C GLY A 214 12.23 -14.59 -17.45
N ALA A 215 11.11 -14.51 -16.73
CA ALA A 215 10.42 -15.66 -16.17
C ALA A 215 9.48 -16.30 -17.20
N SER A 216 9.38 -17.64 -17.18
CA SER A 216 8.32 -18.37 -17.89
C SER A 216 7.13 -18.60 -16.98
N ARG A 217 5.91 -18.63 -17.53
CA ARG A 217 4.70 -18.97 -16.76
C ARG A 217 4.75 -20.43 -16.28
N PRO A 218 4.27 -20.74 -15.05
CA PRO A 218 4.21 -22.12 -14.57
C PRO A 218 3.39 -23.09 -15.44
N ASP A 219 2.52 -22.58 -16.32
CA ASP A 219 1.57 -23.40 -17.13
C ASP A 219 1.75 -23.30 -18.67
N GLN A 220 2.97 -23.11 -19.18
CA GLN A 220 3.20 -23.31 -20.62
C GLN A 220 4.26 -24.39 -20.88
N PRO A 221 3.94 -25.49 -21.60
CA PRO A 221 4.94 -26.47 -21.99
C PRO A 221 5.96 -25.77 -22.90
N HIS A 222 7.22 -25.79 -22.46
CA HIS A 222 8.33 -25.28 -23.24
C HIS A 222 8.43 -26.08 -24.55
N HIS A 223 8.01 -25.50 -25.67
CA HIS A 223 8.44 -25.96 -26.99
C HIS A 223 9.94 -25.69 -27.12
N ARG A 224 10.74 -26.63 -26.62
CA ARG A 224 12.18 -26.67 -26.82
C ARG A 224 12.40 -26.87 -28.32
N GLN A 225 12.67 -25.79 -29.05
CA GLN A 225 13.09 -25.86 -30.44
C GLN A 225 14.39 -26.66 -30.51
N LEU A 226 14.26 -27.92 -30.95
CA LEU A 226 15.40 -28.73 -31.35
C LEU A 226 16.02 -28.05 -32.57
N HIS A 227 17.14 -27.36 -32.37
CA HIS A 227 18.02 -26.98 -33.47
C HIS A 227 18.55 -28.26 -34.11
N HIS A 228 17.84 -28.71 -35.16
CA HIS A 228 18.36 -29.66 -36.11
C HIS A 228 19.47 -28.94 -36.88
N ARG A 229 20.72 -29.18 -36.47
CA ARG A 229 21.88 -28.86 -37.30
C ARG A 229 21.84 -29.82 -38.49
N GLU A 230 21.25 -29.35 -39.59
CA GLU A 230 21.48 -29.93 -40.90
C GLU A 230 22.97 -29.72 -41.23
N GLY A 231 23.71 -30.83 -41.26
CA GLY A 231 25.04 -30.86 -41.85
C GLY A 231 24.91 -30.70 -43.36
N VAL A 232 25.54 -29.67 -43.91
CA VAL A 232 25.74 -29.50 -45.34
C VAL A 232 27.23 -29.61 -45.63
N SER A 233 27.54 -30.64 -46.42
CA SER A 233 28.75 -30.95 -47.22
C SER A 233 30.10 -31.06 -46.52
#